data_AF-A0A1J1E5X7-F1
#
_entry.id   AF-A0A1J1E5X7-F1
#
_cell.length_a   1.000
_cell.length_b   1.000
_cell.length_c   1.000
_cell.angle_alpha   90.00
_cell.angle_beta   90.00
_cell.angle_gamma   90.00
#
_symmetry.space_group_name_H-M   'P 1'
#
loop_
_entity.id
_entity.type
_entity.pdbx_description
1 polymer ?
#
loop_
_entity_poly.entity_id
_entity_poly.type
_entity_poly.pdbx_seq_one_letter_code
_entity_poly.pdbx_strand_id
1 'polypeptide(L)'
;MKENSMINRLKERWKVNSNWELFKILLVFSVTGSSSVYVKKLAFELLGISSDASLYIRFLMWILIVFPAYQVLLIFYGFIFGMFDFFLEFEKKMFSKLGFKFSKKKG
;
A
#
# COMPACT_ATOMS: atom_id res chain seq x y z
N MET A 1 -22.09 24.15 11.19
CA MET A 1 -21.62 23.05 12.06
C MET A 1 -20.89 22.03 11.19
N LYS A 2 -19.56 21.94 11.24
CA LYS A 2 -18.86 20.84 10.54
C LYS A 2 -19.16 19.56 11.31
N GLU A 3 -19.85 18.62 10.68
CA GLU A 3 -20.22 17.35 11.30
C GLU A 3 -18.95 16.59 11.72
N ASN A 4 -18.80 16.34 13.02
CA ASN A 4 -17.59 15.81 13.65
C ASN A 4 -17.51 14.27 13.54
N SER A 5 -17.80 13.72 12.36
CA SER A 5 -17.81 12.28 12.13
C SER A 5 -16.41 11.75 11.81
N MET A 6 -16.12 10.50 12.21
CA MET A 6 -14.84 9.84 11.88
C MET A 6 -14.53 9.86 10.38
N ILE A 7 -15.57 9.77 9.54
CA ILE A 7 -15.48 9.84 8.07
C ILE A 7 -14.93 11.19 7.63
N ASN A 8 -15.38 12.30 8.21
CA ASN A 8 -14.91 13.64 7.85
C ASN A 8 -13.44 13.87 8.23
N ARG A 9 -12.98 13.31 9.36
CA ARG A 9 -11.55 13.34 9.73
C ARG A 9 -10.67 12.58 8.75
N LEU A 10 -11.12 11.42 8.27
CA LEU A 10 -10.41 10.63 7.27
C LEU A 10 -10.33 11.37 5.94
N LYS A 11 -11.43 11.98 5.52
CA LYS A 11 -11.48 12.83 4.33
C LYS A 11 -10.51 14.00 4.38
N GLU A 12 -10.49 14.74 5.48
CA GLU A 12 -9.54 15.85 5.66
C GLU A 12 -8.08 15.37 5.65
N ARG A 13 -7.78 14.23 6.30
CA ARG A 13 -6.42 13.64 6.33
C ARG A 13 -5.93 13.20 4.96
N TRP A 14 -6.82 12.67 4.13
CA TRP A 14 -6.53 12.16 2.78
C TRP A 14 -6.88 13.14 1.66
N LYS A 15 -7.34 14.36 2.01
CA LYS A 15 -7.72 15.43 1.07
C LYS A 15 -8.75 14.99 0.02
N VAL A 16 -9.68 14.11 0.39
CA VAL A 16 -10.77 13.67 -0.49
C VAL A 16 -12.07 14.36 -0.11
N ASN A 17 -12.83 14.80 -1.10
CA ASN A 17 -14.03 15.61 -0.88
C ASN A 17 -15.30 14.74 -0.89
N SER A 18 -15.26 13.60 -1.57
CA SER A 18 -16.43 12.73 -1.75
C SER A 18 -16.37 11.45 -0.90
N ASN A 19 -17.54 11.01 -0.41
CA ASN A 19 -17.71 9.68 0.20
C ASN A 19 -17.34 8.56 -0.77
N TRP A 20 -17.60 8.77 -2.07
CA TRP A 20 -17.29 7.78 -3.11
C TRP A 20 -15.79 7.59 -3.31
N GLU A 21 -15.01 8.67 -3.20
CA GLU A 21 -13.55 8.62 -3.26
C GLU A 21 -12.98 7.83 -2.08
N LEU A 22 -13.47 8.11 -0.87
CA LEU A 22 -13.07 7.36 0.32
C LEU A 22 -13.41 5.87 0.19
N PHE A 23 -14.61 5.54 -0.31
CA PHE A 23 -15.01 4.15 -0.55
C PHE A 23 -14.07 3.45 -1.53
N LYS A 24 -13.73 4.09 -2.66
CA LYS A 24 -12.77 3.53 -3.63
C LYS A 24 -11.40 3.28 -3.00
N ILE A 25 -10.91 4.21 -2.18
CA ILE A 25 -9.63 4.05 -1.48
C ILE A 25 -9.67 2.83 -0.55
N LEU A 26 -10.73 2.70 0.26
CA LEU A 26 -10.91 1.57 1.16
C LEU A 26 -10.99 0.24 0.39
N LEU A 27 -11.73 0.23 -0.72
CA LEU A 27 -11.85 -0.93 -1.59
C LEU A 27 -10.48 -1.34 -2.16
N VAL A 28 -9.69 -0.40 -2.67
CA VAL A 28 -8.33 -0.66 -3.15
C VAL A 28 -7.46 -1.24 -2.05
N PHE A 29 -7.50 -0.70 -0.83
CA PHE A 29 -6.75 -1.25 0.31
C PHE A 29 -7.18 -2.67 0.66
N SER A 30 -8.50 -2.96 0.64
CA SER A 30 -9.02 -4.30 0.88
C SER A 30 -8.55 -5.30 -0.16
N VAL A 31 -8.69 -4.98 -1.46
CA VAL A 31 -8.25 -5.89 -2.54
C VAL A 31 -6.73 -6.07 -2.51
N THR A 32 -5.96 -5.00 -2.34
CA THR A 32 -4.49 -5.06 -2.23
C THR A 32 -4.07 -5.93 -1.04
N GLY A 33 -4.72 -5.78 0.11
CA GLY A 33 -4.49 -6.59 1.31
C GLY A 33 -4.71 -8.08 1.04
N SER A 34 -5.85 -8.44 0.47
CA SER A 34 -6.15 -9.82 0.09
C SER A 34 -5.13 -10.38 -0.92
N SER A 35 -4.81 -9.63 -1.98
CA SER A 35 -3.86 -10.05 -3.01
C SER A 35 -2.44 -10.26 -2.48
N SER A 36 -2.01 -9.47 -1.49
CA SER A 36 -0.66 -9.57 -0.90
C SER A 36 -0.38 -10.93 -0.23
N VAL A 37 -1.42 -11.59 0.31
CA VAL A 37 -1.32 -12.93 0.90
C VAL A 37 -1.02 -13.97 -0.18
N TYR A 38 -1.67 -13.87 -1.34
CA TYR A 38 -1.40 -14.75 -2.48
C TYR A 38 -0.01 -14.52 -3.05
N VAL A 39 0.43 -13.25 -3.18
CA VAL A 39 1.79 -12.93 -3.64
C VAL A 39 2.84 -13.51 -2.69
N LYS A 40 2.64 -13.40 -1.38
CA LYS A 40 3.53 -14.04 -0.39
C LYS A 40 3.63 -15.55 -0.66
N LYS A 41 2.48 -16.23 -0.76
CA LYS A 41 2.45 -17.68 -0.95
C LYS A 41 3.20 -18.08 -2.23
N LEU A 42 2.87 -17.43 -3.35
CA LEU A 42 3.51 -17.66 -4.64
C LEU A 42 5.02 -17.44 -4.57
N ALA A 43 5.46 -16.31 -4.00
CA ALA A 43 6.88 -16.00 -3.91
C ALA A 43 7.65 -16.96 -3.00
N PHE A 44 7.05 -17.40 -1.89
CA PHE A 44 7.69 -18.38 -0.99
C PHE A 44 7.81 -19.76 -1.62
N GLU A 45 6.79 -20.19 -2.37
CA GLU A 45 6.82 -21.44 -3.14
C GLU A 45 7.88 -21.38 -4.26
N LEU A 46 7.91 -20.28 -5.03
CA LEU A 46 8.89 -20.09 -6.12
C LEU A 46 10.34 -20.06 -5.61
N LEU A 47 10.58 -19.47 -4.45
CA LEU A 47 11.91 -19.39 -3.85
C LEU A 47 12.29 -20.66 -3.06
N GLY A 48 11.41 -21.66 -3.00
CA GLY A 48 11.66 -22.91 -2.28
C GLY A 48 11.90 -22.69 -0.78
N ILE A 49 11.36 -21.63 -0.19
CA ILE A 49 11.54 -21.31 1.23
C ILE A 49 10.76 -22.33 2.04
N SER A 50 11.47 -23.38 2.43
CA SER A 50 10.93 -24.47 3.22
C SER A 50 10.61 -23.99 4.65
N SER A 51 9.63 -24.62 5.30
CA SER A 51 9.27 -24.33 6.69
C SER A 51 10.42 -24.51 7.69
N ASP A 52 11.47 -25.21 7.26
CA ASP A 52 12.70 -25.52 8.01
C ASP A 52 13.70 -24.35 8.06
N ALA A 53 13.49 -23.30 7.25
CA ALA A 53 14.27 -22.07 7.38
C ALA A 53 13.97 -21.40 8.73
N SER A 54 15.01 -20.84 9.36
CA SER A 54 14.87 -20.15 10.64
C SER A 54 13.77 -19.09 10.58
N LEU A 55 13.03 -18.93 11.67
CA LEU A 55 11.93 -17.96 11.76
C LEU A 55 12.38 -16.54 11.38
N TYR A 56 13.63 -16.19 11.70
CA TYR A 56 14.25 -14.92 11.32
C TYR A 56 14.38 -14.75 9.80
N ILE A 57 14.88 -15.77 9.10
CA ILE A 57 15.02 -15.73 7.62
C ILE A 57 13.64 -15.62 6.98
N ARG A 58 12.67 -16.40 7.45
CA ARG A 58 11.29 -16.36 6.93
C ARG A 58 10.64 -14.99 7.13
N PHE A 59 10.85 -14.37 8.28
CA PHE A 59 10.32 -13.04 8.58
C PHE A 59 10.98 -11.95 7.73
N LEU A 60 12.30 -12.01 7.58
CA LEU A 60 13.04 -11.05 6.76
C LEU A 60 12.63 -11.15 5.27
N MET A 61 12.56 -12.37 4.74
CA MET A 61 12.08 -12.62 3.37
C MET A 61 10.63 -12.18 3.19
N TRP A 62 9.79 -12.38 4.20
CA TRP A 62 8.40 -11.92 4.16
C TRP A 62 8.33 -10.40 3.99
N ILE A 63 9.07 -9.64 4.79
CA ILE A 63 9.14 -8.18 4.64
C ILE A 63 9.68 -7.81 3.27
N LEU A 64 10.81 -8.38 2.85
CA LEU A 64 11.47 -8.03 1.59
C LEU A 64 10.63 -8.32 0.34
N ILE A 65 9.75 -9.32 0.39
CA ILE A 65 8.89 -9.68 -0.74
C ILE A 65 7.56 -8.94 -0.69
N VAL A 66 6.89 -8.99 0.46
CA VAL A 66 5.53 -8.45 0.59
C VAL A 66 5.54 -6.93 0.56
N PHE A 67 6.55 -6.28 1.13
CA PHE A 67 6.61 -4.83 1.15
C PHE A 67 6.68 -4.23 -0.27
N PRO A 68 7.62 -4.63 -1.16
CA PRO A 68 7.63 -4.14 -2.55
C PRO A 68 6.42 -4.59 -3.35
N ALA A 69 5.96 -5.84 -3.17
CA ALA A 69 4.77 -6.32 -3.85
C ALA A 69 3.53 -5.48 -3.51
N TYR A 70 3.37 -5.09 -2.25
CA TYR A 70 2.25 -4.26 -1.81
C TYR A 70 2.26 -2.88 -2.48
N GLN A 71 3.45 -2.29 -2.66
CA GLN A 71 3.57 -1.00 -3.36
C GLN A 71 3.10 -1.11 -4.82
N VAL A 72 3.57 -2.13 -5.54
CA VAL A 72 3.18 -2.38 -6.93
C VAL A 72 1.67 -2.64 -7.03
N LEU A 73 1.12 -3.46 -6.13
CA LEU A 73 -0.31 -3.75 -6.09
C LEU A 73 -1.15 -2.50 -5.80
N LEU A 74 -0.73 -1.64 -4.86
CA LEU A 74 -1.44 -0.40 -4.55
C LEU A 74 -1.54 0.52 -5.77
N ILE A 75 -0.44 0.70 -6.49
CA ILE A 75 -0.41 1.52 -7.71
C ILE A 75 -1.26 0.87 -8.80
N PHE A 76 -1.16 -0.46 -8.96
CA PHE A 76 -1.90 -1.22 -9.97
C PHE A 76 -3.42 -1.15 -9.76
N TYR A 77 -3.89 -1.43 -8.55
CA TYR A 77 -5.31 -1.28 -8.23
C TYR A 77 -5.72 0.19 -8.23
N GLY A 78 -4.88 1.10 -7.75
CA GLY A 78 -5.09 2.54 -7.87
C GLY A 78 -5.34 2.97 -9.31
N PHE A 79 -4.58 2.43 -10.27
CA PHE A 79 -4.78 2.65 -11.70
C PHE A 79 -6.13 2.11 -12.19
N ILE A 80 -6.49 0.88 -11.83
CA ILE A 80 -7.77 0.26 -12.20
C ILE A 80 -8.98 1.08 -11.72
N PHE A 81 -8.92 1.62 -10.50
CA PHE A 81 -10.02 2.36 -9.89
C PHE A 81 -9.97 3.88 -10.14
N GLY A 82 -9.05 4.35 -11.00
CA GLY A 82 -8.92 5.78 -11.35
C GLY A 82 -8.43 6.66 -10.20
N MET A 83 -7.62 6.09 -9.29
CA MET A 83 -7.03 6.72 -8.10
C MET A 83 -5.48 6.69 -8.13
N PHE A 84 -4.89 6.55 -9.32
CA PHE A 84 -3.44 6.41 -9.50
C PHE A 84 -2.63 7.52 -8.84
N ASP A 85 -2.98 8.79 -9.09
CA ASP A 85 -2.25 9.94 -8.53
C ASP A 85 -2.29 9.96 -6.99
N PHE A 86 -3.45 9.63 -6.41
CA PHE A 86 -3.61 9.52 -4.97
C PHE A 86 -2.66 8.46 -4.39
N PHE A 87 -2.63 7.26 -4.98
CA PHE A 87 -1.79 6.17 -4.49
C PHE A 87 -0.30 6.40 -4.75
N LEU A 88 0.06 7.07 -5.84
CA LEU A 88 1.44 7.51 -6.08
C LEU A 88 1.90 8.55 -5.05
N GLU A 89 1.07 9.54 -4.72
CA GLU A 89 1.38 10.52 -3.67
C GLU A 89 1.45 9.85 -2.29
N PHE A 90 0.54 8.91 -2.02
CA PHE A 90 0.52 8.12 -0.80
C PHE A 90 1.82 7.30 -0.64
N GLU A 91 2.22 6.57 -1.68
CA GLU A 91 3.45 5.79 -1.72
C GLU A 91 4.68 6.69 -1.51
N LYS A 92 4.80 7.78 -2.27
CA LYS A 92 5.91 8.75 -2.10
C LYS A 92 5.98 9.30 -0.69
N LYS A 93 4.84 9.61 -0.08
CA LYS A 93 4.75 10.08 1.30
C LYS A 93 5.14 8.99 2.30
N MET A 94 4.83 7.72 2.02
CA MET A 94 5.23 6.58 2.84
C MET A 94 6.76 6.39 2.79
N PHE A 95 7.35 6.36 1.59
CA PHE A 95 8.80 6.25 1.44
C PHE A 95 9.57 7.44 2.01
N SER A 96 9.04 8.66 1.86
CA SER A 96 9.64 9.85 2.46
C SER A 96 9.73 9.77 3.99
N LYS A 97 8.81 9.04 4.65
CA LYS A 97 8.84 8.82 6.10
C LYS A 97 9.80 7.70 6.50
N LEU A 98 10.06 6.75 5.61
CA LEU A 98 11.03 5.68 5.80
C LEU A 98 12.49 6.14 5.57
N GLY A 99 12.73 7.45 5.38
CA GLY A 99 14.06 8.02 5.17
C GLY A 99 14.51 8.03 3.70
N PHE A 100 13.74 7.44 2.80
CA PHE A 100 13.98 7.54 1.36
C PHE A 100 13.52 8.92 0.87
N LYS A 101 14.40 9.92 0.99
CA LYS A 101 14.20 11.22 0.35
C LYS A 101 14.30 11.06 -1.16
N PHE A 102 13.17 10.90 -1.84
CA PHE A 102 13.07 11.18 -3.27
C PHE A 102 13.27 12.69 -3.45
N SER A 103 14.53 13.11 -3.56
CA SER A 103 14.89 14.49 -3.85
C SER A 103 14.36 14.83 -5.25
N LYS A 104 13.19 15.47 -5.31
CA LYS A 104 12.78 16.20 -6.51
C LYS A 104 13.76 17.35 -6.65
N LYS A 105 14.84 17.13 -7.40
CA LYS A 105 15.67 18.21 -7.92
C LYS A 105 14.79 18.98 -8.91
N LYS A 106 14.08 19.98 -8.41
CA LYS A 106 13.47 21.03 -9.24
C LYS A 106 14.63 21.89 -9.74
N GLY A 107 14.98 21.72 -11.01
CA GLY A 107 15.64 22.78 -11.78
C GLY A 107 14.61 23.81 -12.20
#